data_AF-A0A955BHN7-F1
#
_entry.id   AF-A0A955BHN7-F1
#
_cell.length_a   1.000
_cell.length_b   1.000
_cell.length_c   1.000
_cell.angle_alpha   90.00
_cell.angle_beta   90.00
_cell.angle_gamma   90.00
#
_symmetry.space_group_name_H-M   'P 1'
#
loop_
_entity.id
_entity.type
_entity.pdbx_description
1 polymer ?
#
loop_
_entity_poly.entity_id
_entity_poly.type
_entity_poly.pdbx_seq_one_letter_code
_entity_poly.pdbx_strand_id
1 'polypeptide(L)'
;FPIVLTEPIVMEYLDVLTRPTIRALTGLTNRQSEDLVNDLIALSWKVQLRFSWRPNLQDESDNKFVEAAIHAAAVIATYNIGHFRSTDLKPHGWTVMTPQEFLTRYL
;
A
#
# COMPACT_ATOMS: atom_id res chain seq x y z
N PHE A 1 -11.34 10.06 -2.26
CA PHE A 1 -11.16 8.81 -1.49
C PHE A 1 -9.97 9.00 -0.56
N PRO A 2 -10.11 8.82 0.76
CA PRO A 2 -8.97 8.95 1.66
C PRO A 2 -7.94 7.86 1.36
N ILE A 3 -6.66 8.21 1.38
CA ILE A 3 -5.56 7.25 1.25
C ILE A 3 -5.36 6.58 2.60
N VAL A 4 -5.05 5.28 2.61
CA VAL A 4 -4.72 4.55 3.84
C VAL A 4 -3.22 4.29 3.87
N LEU A 5 -2.55 4.79 4.90
CA LEU A 5 -1.12 4.54 5.12
C LEU A 5 -0.93 4.05 6.57
N THR A 6 -0.54 2.80 6.70
CA THR A 6 -0.06 2.23 7.97
C THR A 6 1.45 2.40 8.06
N GLU A 7 2.00 2.29 9.28
CA GLU A 7 3.45 2.44 9.51
C GLU A 7 4.31 1.53 8.61
N PRO A 8 3.99 0.24 8.37
CA PRO A 8 4.79 -0.60 7.49
C PRO A 8 4.77 -0.15 6.02
N ILE A 9 3.66 0.46 5.57
CA ILE A 9 3.54 1.02 4.21
C ILE A 9 4.38 2.30 4.08
N VAL A 10 4.37 3.14 5.12
CA VAL A 10 5.22 4.34 5.20
C VAL A 10 6.70 3.96 5.13
N MET A 11 7.10 2.95 5.90
CA MET A 11 8.49 2.47 5.91
C MET A 11 8.92 1.91 4.56
N GLU A 12 8.02 1.23 3.85
CA GLU A 12 8.31 0.76 2.49
C GLU A 12 8.50 1.92 1.51
N TYR A 13 7.70 2.98 1.59
CA TYR A 13 7.93 4.16 0.75
C TYR A 13 9.27 4.82 1.03
N LEU A 14 9.65 4.98 2.30
CA LEU A 14 10.96 5.53 2.65
C LEU A 14 12.11 4.62 2.17
N ASP A 15 11.99 3.30 2.34
CA ASP A 15 12.99 2.36 1.83
C ASP A 15 13.11 2.46 0.30
N VAL A 16 12.00 2.40 -0.44
CA VAL A 16 12.02 2.48 -1.91
C VAL A 16 12.59 3.80 -2.40
N LEU A 17 12.17 4.93 -1.82
CA LEU A 17 12.59 6.26 -2.26
C LEU A 17 14.05 6.58 -1.90
N THR A 18 14.67 5.85 -0.97
CA THR A 18 16.09 6.02 -0.62
C THR A 18 17.03 5.16 -1.47
N ARG A 19 16.51 4.16 -2.20
CA ARG A 19 17.31 3.31 -3.10
C ARG A 19 18.04 4.14 -4.16
N PRO A 20 19.35 3.93 -4.39
CA PRO A 20 20.13 4.72 -5.35
C PRO A 20 19.54 4.75 -6.76
N THR A 21 18.99 3.63 -7.23
CA THR A 21 18.33 3.52 -8.54
C THR A 21 17.08 4.39 -8.65
N ILE A 22 16.25 4.40 -7.60
CA ILE A 22 15.03 5.21 -7.54
C ILE A 22 15.38 6.68 -7.43
N ARG A 23 16.38 7.03 -6.61
CA ARG A 23 16.87 8.42 -6.52
C ARG A 23 17.44 8.94 -7.83
N ALA A 24 18.19 8.11 -8.56
CA ALA A 24 18.68 8.46 -9.88
C ALA A 24 17.54 8.66 -10.88
N LEU A 25 16.46 7.88 -10.77
CA LEU A 25 15.28 7.99 -11.64
C LEU A 25 14.43 9.24 -11.33
N THR A 26 14.21 9.56 -10.06
CA THR A 26 13.31 10.65 -9.64
C THR A 26 14.02 11.99 -9.50
N GLY A 27 15.34 11.99 -9.29
CA GLY A 27 16.12 13.20 -8.97
C GLY A 27 15.89 13.72 -7.55
N LEU A 28 15.12 13.01 -6.72
CA LEU A 28 14.82 13.46 -5.36
C LEU A 28 16.03 13.32 -4.43
N THR A 29 16.25 14.37 -3.63
CA THR A 29 17.09 14.28 -2.44
C THR A 29 16.39 13.46 -1.34
N ASN A 30 17.16 12.92 -0.38
CA ASN A 30 16.57 12.19 0.75
C ASN A 30 15.52 13.02 1.49
N ARG A 31 15.81 14.31 1.70
CA ARG A 31 14.87 15.24 2.33
C ARG A 31 13.58 15.39 1.54
N GLN A 32 13.64 15.54 0.21
CA GLN A 32 12.43 15.63 -0.61
C GLN A 32 11.64 14.33 -0.63
N SER A 33 12.31 13.17 -0.56
CA SER A 33 11.63 11.87 -0.40
C SER A 33 10.88 11.79 0.94
N GLU A 34 11.51 12.23 2.04
CA GLU A 34 10.87 12.30 3.35
C GLU A 34 9.70 13.29 3.36
N ASP A 35 9.87 14.48 2.79
CA ASP A 35 8.83 15.50 2.69
C ASP A 35 7.62 14.96 1.87
N LEU A 36 7.86 14.27 0.75
CA LEU A 36 6.81 13.62 -0.04
C LEU A 36 6.03 12.59 0.77
N VAL A 37 6.72 11.74 1.54
CA VAL A 37 6.06 10.73 2.38
C VAL A 37 5.27 11.41 3.51
N ASN A 38 5.79 12.49 4.10
CA ASN A 38 5.08 13.27 5.11
C ASN A 38 3.82 13.92 4.55
N ASP A 39 3.86 14.45 3.33
CA ASP A 39 2.69 15.01 2.65
C ASP A 39 1.63 13.91 2.42
N LEU A 40 2.04 12.72 2.00
CA LEU A 40 1.14 11.58 1.85
C LEU A 40 0.52 11.14 3.18
N ILE A 41 1.28 11.14 4.27
CA ILE A 41 0.78 10.86 5.62
C ILE A 41 -0.26 11.90 6.03
N ALA A 42 -0.01 13.19 5.78
CA ALA A 42 -0.93 14.28 6.09
C ALA A 42 -2.27 14.17 5.33
N LEU A 43 -2.26 13.61 4.12
CA LEU A 43 -3.45 13.33 3.31
C LEU A 43 -4.12 11.99 3.63
N SER A 44 -3.49 11.16 4.46
CA SER A 44 -3.97 9.81 4.76
C SER A 44 -4.94 9.77 5.94
N TRP A 45 -5.75 8.70 5.98
CA TRP A 45 -6.60 8.39 7.11
C TRP A 45 -5.89 7.43 8.07
N LYS A 46 -5.89 7.77 9.36
CA LYS A 46 -5.31 6.92 10.41
C LYS A 46 -6.17 5.68 10.65
N VAL A 47 -5.58 4.51 10.48
CA VAL A 47 -6.23 3.22 10.72
C VAL A 47 -5.73 2.62 12.03
N GLN A 48 -6.65 2.15 12.87
CA GLN A 48 -6.31 1.39 14.07
C GLN A 48 -6.20 -0.09 13.73
N LEU A 49 -4.99 -0.65 13.82
CA LEU A 49 -4.75 -2.08 13.72
C LEU A 49 -5.09 -2.73 15.06
N ARG A 50 -6.05 -3.64 15.07
CA ARG A 50 -6.57 -4.28 16.30
C ARG A 50 -6.08 -5.72 16.45
N PHE A 51 -5.69 -6.36 15.36
CA PHE A 51 -5.16 -7.72 15.31
C PHE A 51 -4.31 -7.86 14.03
N SER A 52 -3.20 -8.61 14.08
CA SER A 52 -2.41 -8.83 12.87
C SER A 52 -3.11 -9.85 11.97
N TRP A 53 -3.38 -9.46 10.73
CA TRP A 53 -3.94 -10.35 9.73
C TRP A 53 -2.82 -10.75 8.76
N ARG A 54 -2.40 -12.02 8.82
CA ARG A 54 -1.34 -12.57 7.97
C ARG A 54 -1.87 -13.74 7.17
N PRO A 55 -2.53 -13.48 6.04
CA PRO A 55 -2.89 -14.55 5.14
C PRO A 55 -1.61 -15.14 4.52
N ASN A 56 -1.74 -16.35 3.98
CA ASN A 56 -0.62 -17.04 3.31
C ASN A 56 -0.42 -16.47 1.89
N LEU A 57 -0.01 -15.20 1.80
CA LEU A 57 0.39 -14.57 0.53
C LEU A 57 1.66 -15.24 -0.01
N GLN A 58 1.81 -15.21 -1.34
CA GLN A 58 3.05 -15.62 -1.98
C GLN A 58 4.23 -14.74 -1.55
N ASP A 59 3.98 -13.43 -1.39
CA ASP A 59 4.94 -12.47 -0.86
C ASP A 59 4.50 -12.04 0.56
N GLU A 60 5.23 -12.48 1.58
CA GLU A 60 4.92 -12.14 2.96
C GLU A 60 4.99 -10.63 3.24
N SER A 61 5.80 -9.90 2.46
CA SER A 61 5.95 -8.46 2.63
C SER A 61 4.70 -7.68 2.22
N ASP A 62 3.84 -8.28 1.37
CA ASP A 62 2.58 -7.68 0.91
C ASP A 62 1.47 -7.79 1.96
N ASN A 63 1.65 -8.56 3.04
CA ASN A 63 0.63 -8.75 4.09
C ASN A 63 0.19 -7.43 4.73
N LYS A 64 1.11 -6.46 4.84
CA LYS A 64 0.82 -5.13 5.40
C LYS A 64 -0.27 -4.37 4.62
N PHE A 65 -0.35 -4.56 3.31
CA PHE A 65 -1.38 -3.93 2.48
C PHE A 65 -2.74 -4.54 2.75
N VAL A 66 -2.77 -5.86 2.92
CA VAL A 66 -4.01 -6.58 3.19
C VAL A 66 -4.52 -6.30 4.60
N GLU A 67 -3.62 -6.26 5.58
CA GLU A 67 -3.93 -5.86 6.95
C GLU A 67 -4.53 -4.45 7.01
N ALA A 68 -3.93 -3.49 6.29
CA ALA A 68 -4.46 -2.14 6.18
C ALA A 68 -5.84 -2.11 5.51
N ALA A 69 -6.00 -2.84 4.40
CA ALA A 69 -7.25 -2.87 3.64
C ALA A 69 -8.43 -3.43 4.44
N ILE A 70 -8.21 -4.48 5.23
CA ILE A 70 -9.25 -5.07 6.08
C ILE A 70 -9.68 -4.12 7.18
N HIS A 71 -8.73 -3.49 7.88
CA HIS A 71 -9.07 -2.60 8.99
C HIS A 71 -9.71 -1.29 8.53
N ALA A 72 -9.44 -0.87 7.29
CA ALA A 72 -9.98 0.36 6.72
C ALA A 72 -11.21 0.13 5.81
N ALA A 73 -11.61 -1.13 5.58
CA ALA A 73 -12.56 -1.50 4.53
C ALA A 73 -12.21 -0.85 3.17
N ALA A 74 -10.93 -0.94 2.80
CA ALA A 74 -10.35 -0.23 1.65
C ALA A 74 -10.07 -1.15 0.46
N VAL A 75 -9.79 -0.51 -0.68
CA VAL A 75 -9.36 -1.15 -1.92
C VAL A 75 -7.84 -1.07 -2.02
N ILE A 76 -7.20 -2.19 -2.37
CA ILE A 76 -5.80 -2.23 -2.77
C ILE A 76 -5.73 -1.99 -4.29
N ALA A 77 -5.21 -0.83 -4.68
CA ALA A 77 -4.95 -0.50 -6.08
C ALA A 77 -3.49 -0.85 -6.43
N THR A 78 -3.26 -1.89 -7.24
CA THR A 78 -1.91 -2.38 -7.56
C THR A 78 -1.84 -2.97 -8.98
N TYR A 79 -0.72 -2.79 -9.65
CA TYR A 79 -0.45 -3.50 -10.91
C TYR A 79 -0.13 -4.98 -10.69
N ASN A 80 0.32 -5.37 -9.49
CA ASN A 80 0.74 -6.73 -9.20
C ASN A 80 -0.38 -7.57 -8.56
N ILE A 81 -1.49 -7.72 -9.28
CA ILE A 81 -2.66 -8.46 -8.77
C ILE A 81 -2.31 -9.92 -8.48
N GLY A 82 -1.34 -10.50 -9.20
CA GLY A 82 -0.92 -11.89 -9.05
C GLY A 82 -0.52 -12.26 -7.61
N HIS A 83 0.16 -11.36 -6.90
CA HIS A 83 0.59 -11.57 -5.52
C HIS A 83 -0.57 -11.76 -4.53
N PHE A 84 -1.77 -11.30 -4.88
CA PHE A 84 -2.96 -11.36 -4.05
C PHE A 84 -3.94 -12.47 -4.48
N ARG A 85 -3.59 -13.26 -5.49
CA ARG A 85 -4.40 -14.38 -6.02
C ARG A 85 -3.86 -15.72 -5.51
N SER A 86 -4.23 -16.09 -4.28
CA SER A 86 -4.04 -17.46 -3.77
C SER A 86 -5.41 -18.16 -3.68
N THR A 87 -5.47 -19.46 -3.94
CA THR A 87 -6.69 -20.27 -3.79
C THR A 87 -7.23 -20.29 -2.37
N ASP A 88 -6.35 -20.07 -1.38
CA ASP A 88 -6.70 -20.01 0.05
C ASP A 88 -7.06 -18.58 0.51
N LEU A 89 -6.77 -17.58 -0.31
CA LEU A 89 -7.14 -16.18 -0.11
C LEU A 89 -8.55 -15.93 -0.66
N LYS A 90 -9.56 -16.23 0.13
CA LYS A 90 -10.88 -15.65 -0.13
C LYS A 90 -10.82 -14.17 0.27
N PRO A 91 -11.12 -13.21 -0.63
CA PRO A 91 -11.15 -11.79 -0.31
C PRO A 91 -12.32 -11.52 0.65
N HIS A 92 -12.07 -11.69 1.94
CA HIS A 92 -13.01 -11.38 2.99
C HIS A 92 -12.78 -9.94 3.45
N GLY A 93 -13.62 -9.01 2.97
CA GLY A 93 -13.65 -7.63 3.46
C GLY A 93 -12.66 -6.65 2.82
N TRP A 94 -11.95 -7.04 1.76
CA TRP A 94 -11.06 -6.16 0.98
C TRP A 94 -11.13 -6.52 -0.51
N THR A 95 -10.74 -5.59 -1.38
CA THR A 95 -10.76 -5.78 -2.84
C THR A 95 -9.43 -5.38 -3.45
N VAL A 96 -8.98 -6.14 -4.45
CA VAL A 96 -7.79 -5.81 -5.26
C VAL A 96 -8.21 -5.47 -6.67
N MET A 97 -7.66 -4.39 -7.21
CA MET A 97 -7.84 -4.02 -8.62
C MET A 97 -6.62 -3.27 -9.13
N THR A 98 -6.47 -3.20 -10.44
CA THR A 98 -5.49 -2.32 -11.08
C THR A 98 -5.82 -0.85 -10.83
N PRO A 99 -4.83 0.06 -10.90
CA PRO A 99 -5.11 1.48 -10.91
C PRO A 99 -6.10 1.88 -12.01
N GLN A 100 -6.01 1.29 -13.21
CA GLN A 100 -6.94 1.58 -14.30
C GLN A 100 -8.39 1.18 -13.95
N GLU A 101 -8.61 0.01 -13.37
CA GLU A 101 -9.92 -0.43 -12.90
C GLU A 101 -10.45 0.46 -11.77
N PHE A 102 -9.57 0.88 -10.85
CA PHE A 102 -9.93 1.81 -9.77
C PHE A 102 -10.43 3.14 -10.34
N LEU A 103 -9.66 3.75 -11.24
CA LEU A 103 -10.04 5.00 -11.89
C LEU A 103 -11.37 4.84 -12.61
N THR A 104 -11.53 3.80 -13.44
CA THR A 104 -12.76 3.56 -14.21
C THR A 104 -14.01 3.36 -13.34
N ARG A 105 -13.85 2.77 -12.14
CA ARG A 105 -14.97 2.45 -11.24
C ARG A 105 -15.36 3.61 -10.33
N TYR A 106 -14.39 4.43 -9.92
CA TYR A 106 -14.56 5.38 -8.82
C TYR A 106 -14.32 6.85 -9.20
N LEU A 107 -13.78 7.14 -10.39
CA LEU A 107 -13.59 8.49 -10.93
C LEU A 107 -14.26 8.63 -12.30
#